data_AF-A0A1X7BUU9-F1
#
_entry.id   AF-A0A1X7BUU9-F1
#
_cell.length_a   1.000
_cell.length_b   1.000
_cell.length_c   1.000
_cell.angle_alpha   90.00
_cell.angle_beta   90.00
_cell.angle_gamma   90.00
#
_symmetry.space_group_name_H-M   'P 1'
#
loop_
_entity.id
_entity.type
_entity.pdbx_description
1 polymer ?
#
loop_
_entity_poly.entity_id
_entity_poly.type
_entity_poly.pdbx_seq_one_letter_code
_entity_poly.pdbx_strand_id
1 'polypeptide(L)'
;MVQVQRQAMQDFEDFDWVLGSAEEHLAMARQGSAGQLCALARCYDWYQHPETVLGWVMAQKCVDLGTALAAFLNGEPERFNYMPKRDVPEGYRGIVRLLDNICLRINSGFYLVDPNNMLADHKRINKWLAYQAEDDAEGRSGRWQLDADILEPLLKNTLRIEVPEEQKKNHSLLYDILSPAIDLATKRVIEDEPEPAKGQSLATRSS
;
A
#
# COMPACT_ATOMS: atom_id res chain seq x y z
N MET A 1 -1.93 18.93 20.84
CA MET A 1 -1.43 17.98 19.82
C MET A 1 -2.30 17.96 18.57
N VAL A 2 -3.63 17.78 18.70
CA VAL A 2 -4.57 17.74 17.54
C VAL A 2 -4.63 19.05 16.73
N GLN A 3 -4.57 20.23 17.36
CA GLN A 3 -4.57 21.51 16.64
C GLN A 3 -3.30 21.74 15.82
N VAL A 4 -2.13 21.34 16.33
CA VAL A 4 -0.85 21.48 15.63
C VAL A 4 -0.79 20.57 14.40
N GLN A 5 -1.32 19.34 14.52
CA GLN A 5 -1.42 18.42 13.38
C GLN A 5 -2.43 18.90 12.32
N ARG A 6 -3.54 19.53 12.71
CA ARG A 6 -4.48 20.13 11.76
C ARG A 6 -3.88 21.33 11.03
N GLN A 7 -3.15 22.18 11.73
CA GLN A 7 -2.49 23.34 11.11
C GLN A 7 -1.44 22.89 10.08
N ALA A 8 -0.54 21.97 10.45
CA ALA A 8 0.46 21.43 9.53
C ALA A 8 -0.14 20.72 8.30
N MET A 9 -1.32 20.10 8.45
CA MET A 9 -2.02 19.47 7.33
C MET A 9 -2.57 20.50 6.33
N GLN A 10 -3.14 21.60 6.82
CA GLN A 10 -3.60 22.71 5.99
C GLN A 10 -2.42 23.44 5.32
N ASP A 11 -1.37 23.70 6.08
CA ASP A 11 -0.18 24.39 5.57
C ASP A 11 0.49 23.61 4.42
N PHE A 12 0.41 22.28 4.42
CA PHE A 12 0.95 21.44 3.34
C PHE A 12 0.12 21.51 2.06
N GLU A 13 -1.20 21.55 2.18
CA GLU A 13 -2.12 21.61 1.02
C GLU A 13 -2.13 23.01 0.39
N ASP A 14 -1.98 24.05 1.20
CA ASP A 14 -1.96 25.44 0.76
C ASP A 14 -0.56 25.91 0.29
N PHE A 15 0.48 25.09 0.47
CA PHE A 15 1.84 25.45 0.09
C PHE A 15 2.00 25.54 -1.43
N ASP A 16 2.63 26.63 -1.89
CA ASP A 16 2.92 26.85 -3.30
C ASP A 16 4.19 26.10 -3.73
N TRP A 17 3.99 24.89 -4.26
CA TRP A 17 5.05 24.04 -4.83
C TRP A 17 5.62 24.55 -6.16
N VAL A 18 5.11 25.65 -6.71
CA VAL A 18 5.59 26.23 -7.98
C VAL A 18 6.67 27.29 -7.73
N LEU A 19 6.47 28.15 -6.73
CA LEU A 19 7.33 29.31 -6.47
C LEU A 19 8.35 29.10 -5.34
N GLY A 20 8.22 28.04 -4.55
CA GLY A 20 9.11 27.76 -3.45
C GLY A 20 10.53 27.35 -3.88
N SER A 21 11.50 27.63 -3.02
CA SER A 21 12.87 27.14 -3.14
C SER A 21 12.98 25.65 -2.80
N ALA A 22 14.10 25.03 -3.18
CA ALA A 22 14.39 23.62 -2.86
C ALA A 22 14.36 23.35 -1.34
N GLU A 23 14.88 24.28 -0.54
CA GLU A 23 14.90 24.21 0.91
C GLU A 23 13.49 24.30 1.50
N GLU A 24 12.65 25.19 0.98
CA GLU A 24 11.26 25.35 1.42
C GLU A 24 10.42 24.11 1.06
N HIS A 25 10.56 23.60 -0.17
CA HIS A 25 9.90 22.37 -0.59
C HIS A 25 10.29 21.19 0.32
N LEU A 26 11.58 21.05 0.63
CA LEU A 26 12.07 19.99 1.52
C LEU A 26 11.59 20.18 2.97
N ALA A 27 11.58 21.42 3.47
CA ALA A 27 11.09 21.74 4.81
C ALA A 27 9.59 21.44 4.94
N MET A 28 8.80 21.71 3.90
CA MET A 28 7.39 21.37 3.87
C MET A 28 7.18 19.85 3.76
N ALA A 29 7.93 19.17 2.91
CA ALA A 29 7.91 17.71 2.80
C ALA A 29 8.18 17.04 4.16
N ARG A 30 9.14 17.53 4.94
CA ARG A 30 9.46 16.99 6.27
C ARG A 30 8.33 17.10 7.30
N GLN A 31 7.37 17.98 7.09
CA GLN A 31 6.21 18.16 7.96
C GLN A 31 5.01 17.31 7.50
N GLY A 32 5.07 16.76 6.28
CA GLY A 32 4.01 15.94 5.71
C GLY A 32 3.80 14.62 6.46
N SER A 33 2.54 14.22 6.56
CA SER A 33 2.16 12.87 6.97
C SER A 33 2.57 11.82 5.93
N ALA A 34 2.58 10.54 6.32
CA ALA A 34 2.87 9.43 5.40
C ALA A 34 2.02 9.48 4.10
N GLY A 35 0.72 9.72 4.23
CA GLY A 35 -0.17 9.82 3.07
C GLY A 35 0.14 11.01 2.17
N GLN A 36 0.47 12.16 2.76
CA GLN A 36 0.89 13.36 2.03
C GLN A 36 2.22 13.15 1.30
N LEU A 37 3.17 12.44 1.92
CA LEU A 37 4.44 12.08 1.28
C LEU A 37 4.24 11.15 0.08
N CYS A 38 3.35 10.16 0.20
CA CYS A 38 3.01 9.29 -0.93
C CYS A 38 2.30 10.06 -2.04
N ALA A 39 1.36 10.95 -1.70
CA ALA A 39 0.70 11.82 -2.67
C ALA A 39 1.71 12.73 -3.37
N LEU A 40 2.58 13.39 -2.61
CA LEU A 40 3.65 14.25 -3.11
C LEU A 40 4.56 13.49 -4.09
N ALA A 41 5.05 12.31 -3.72
CA ALA A 41 5.90 11.50 -4.61
C ALA A 41 5.24 11.15 -5.96
N ARG A 42 3.91 11.02 -5.99
CA ARG A 42 3.15 10.73 -7.22
C ARG A 42 2.92 11.95 -8.09
N CYS A 43 2.75 13.13 -7.52
CA CYS A 43 2.37 14.34 -8.27
C CYS A 43 3.48 15.39 -8.37
N TYR A 44 4.62 15.19 -7.71
CA TYR A 44 5.70 16.18 -7.70
C TYR A 44 6.20 16.47 -9.11
N ASP A 45 6.41 17.75 -9.39
CA ASP A 45 6.95 18.20 -10.66
C ASP A 45 8.47 17.91 -10.74
N TRP A 46 8.83 17.02 -11.65
CA TRP A 46 10.22 16.65 -11.91
C TRP A 46 11.06 17.77 -12.55
N TYR A 47 10.45 18.87 -13.01
CA TYR A 47 11.15 20.04 -13.52
C TYR A 47 11.58 21.04 -12.43
N GLN A 48 11.14 20.83 -11.18
CA GLN A 48 11.45 21.70 -10.04
C GLN A 48 12.75 21.28 -9.33
N HIS A 49 12.65 20.69 -8.14
CA HIS A 49 13.79 20.30 -7.30
C HIS A 49 13.77 18.80 -6.96
N PRO A 50 13.66 17.89 -7.95
CA PRO A 50 13.43 16.47 -7.71
C PRO A 50 14.57 15.82 -6.89
N GLU A 51 15.83 16.18 -7.17
CA GLU A 51 16.98 15.59 -6.48
C GLU A 51 16.94 15.82 -4.96
N THR A 52 16.62 17.05 -4.56
CA THR A 52 16.56 17.45 -3.15
C THR A 52 15.32 16.88 -2.48
N VAL A 53 14.16 17.06 -3.11
CA VAL A 53 12.86 16.79 -2.49
C VAL A 53 12.49 15.32 -2.67
N LEU A 54 12.35 14.84 -3.91
CA LEU A 54 12.03 13.44 -4.18
C LEU A 54 13.15 12.51 -3.71
N GLY A 55 14.42 12.91 -3.80
CA GLY A 55 15.52 12.12 -3.24
C GLY A 55 15.35 11.80 -1.75
N TRP A 56 14.86 12.78 -0.97
CA TRP A 56 14.55 12.60 0.44
C TRP A 56 13.23 11.83 0.65
N VAL A 57 12.16 12.20 -0.06
CA VAL A 57 10.84 11.55 0.07
C VAL A 57 10.93 10.05 -0.24
N MET A 58 11.59 9.70 -1.35
CA MET A 58 11.80 8.31 -1.79
C MET A 58 12.74 7.51 -0.89
N ALA A 59 13.35 8.13 0.13
CA ALA A 59 14.12 7.42 1.15
C ALA A 59 13.29 7.13 2.42
N GLN A 60 12.05 7.60 2.51
CA GLN A 60 11.20 7.40 3.69
C GLN A 60 10.54 6.03 3.68
N LYS A 61 10.47 5.39 4.86
CA LYS A 61 9.87 4.05 5.05
C LYS A 61 8.36 4.00 4.77
N CYS A 62 7.68 5.13 4.81
CA CYS A 62 6.25 5.20 4.57
C CYS A 62 5.86 5.13 3.09
N VAL A 63 6.84 5.28 2.18
CA VAL A 63 6.61 5.18 0.75
C VAL A 63 6.37 3.71 0.38
N ASP A 64 5.20 3.44 -0.20
CA ASP A 64 4.83 2.10 -0.69
C ASP A 64 5.34 1.85 -2.11
N LEU A 65 5.33 0.58 -2.53
CA LEU A 65 5.82 0.15 -3.84
C LEU A 65 5.03 0.79 -4.99
N GLY A 66 3.71 0.95 -4.85
CA GLY A 66 2.87 1.58 -5.87
C GLY A 66 3.25 3.05 -6.07
N THR A 67 3.50 3.78 -4.97
CA THR A 67 4.04 5.14 -5.01
C THR A 67 5.40 5.19 -5.69
N ALA A 68 6.31 4.28 -5.34
CA ALA A 68 7.66 4.28 -5.90
C ALA A 68 7.67 4.04 -7.41
N LEU A 69 6.82 3.13 -7.90
CA LEU A 69 6.65 2.88 -9.33
C LEU A 69 6.03 4.07 -10.05
N ALA A 70 5.03 4.72 -9.46
CA ALA A 70 4.44 5.93 -10.03
C ALA A 70 5.49 7.05 -10.15
N ALA A 71 6.26 7.29 -9.08
CA ALA A 71 7.35 8.27 -9.09
C ALA A 71 8.41 7.92 -10.15
N PHE A 72 8.84 6.65 -10.22
CA PHE A 72 9.79 6.18 -11.22
C PHE A 72 9.31 6.47 -12.65
N LEU A 73 8.06 6.11 -12.97
CA LEU A 73 7.47 6.35 -14.29
C LEU A 73 7.32 7.85 -14.60
N ASN A 74 6.99 8.67 -13.60
CA ASN A 74 6.84 10.11 -13.79
C ASN A 74 8.18 10.83 -14.04
N GLY A 75 9.30 10.21 -13.68
CA GLY A 75 10.63 10.67 -14.08
C GLY A 75 11.01 10.35 -15.53
N GLU A 76 10.09 9.79 -16.33
CA GLU A 76 10.26 9.48 -17.76
C GLU A 76 11.53 8.65 -18.07
N PRO A 77 11.70 7.46 -17.45
CA PRO A 77 12.89 6.64 -17.61
C PRO A 77 13.13 6.21 -19.07
N GLU A 78 12.07 6.14 -19.89
CA GLU A 78 12.15 5.84 -21.33
C GLU A 78 13.15 6.76 -22.06
N ARG A 79 13.27 8.02 -21.63
CA ARG A 79 14.10 9.03 -22.29
C ARG A 79 15.60 8.74 -22.22
N PHE A 80 16.05 8.06 -21.17
CA PHE A 80 17.47 7.82 -20.89
C PHE A 80 17.85 6.35 -20.79
N ASN A 81 16.88 5.42 -20.92
CA ASN A 81 17.09 3.99 -20.63
C ASN A 81 18.26 3.38 -21.42
N TYR A 82 18.43 3.76 -22.69
CA TYR A 82 19.49 3.26 -23.56
C TYR A 82 20.64 4.26 -23.75
N MET A 83 20.63 5.38 -23.02
CA MET A 83 21.64 6.43 -23.15
C MET A 83 22.86 6.11 -22.28
N PRO A 84 24.07 6.06 -22.87
CA PRO A 84 25.30 5.93 -22.08
C PRO A 84 25.44 7.08 -21.09
N LYS A 85 26.00 6.80 -19.90
CA LYS A 85 26.10 7.79 -18.81
C LYS A 85 26.80 9.09 -19.22
N ARG A 86 27.80 9.01 -20.10
CA ARG A 86 28.56 10.15 -20.62
C ARG A 86 27.75 11.06 -21.54
N ASP A 87 26.68 10.55 -22.13
CA ASP A 87 25.86 11.24 -23.12
C ASP A 87 24.65 11.93 -22.47
N VAL A 88 24.41 11.69 -21.17
CA VAL A 88 23.37 12.38 -20.39
C VAL A 88 23.75 13.86 -20.21
N PRO A 89 22.91 14.81 -20.67
CA PRO A 89 23.17 16.23 -20.48
C PRO A 89 23.27 16.60 -19.01
N GLU A 90 24.13 17.56 -18.66
CA GLU A 90 24.42 17.94 -17.26
C GLU A 90 23.14 18.16 -16.43
N GLY A 91 22.18 18.91 -16.97
CA GLY A 91 20.92 19.23 -16.29
C GLY A 91 20.00 18.03 -16.00
N TYR A 92 20.24 16.87 -16.63
CA TYR A 92 19.46 15.64 -16.40
C TYR A 92 20.20 14.60 -15.57
N ARG A 93 21.49 14.81 -15.25
CA ARG A 93 22.27 13.82 -14.50
C ARG A 93 21.69 13.54 -13.12
N GLY A 94 21.16 14.57 -12.49
CA GLY A 94 20.44 14.47 -11.22
C GLY A 94 19.22 13.56 -11.27
N ILE A 95 18.35 13.80 -12.24
CA ILE A 95 17.15 13.00 -12.52
C ILE A 95 17.55 11.53 -12.76
N VAL A 96 18.54 11.28 -13.60
CA VAL A 96 19.04 9.91 -13.88
C VAL A 96 19.55 9.24 -12.60
N ARG A 97 20.30 9.96 -11.76
CA ARG A 97 20.78 9.41 -10.46
C ARG A 97 19.63 9.13 -9.50
N LEU A 98 18.58 9.94 -9.50
CA LEU A 98 17.39 9.69 -8.70
C LEU A 98 16.66 8.43 -9.16
N LEU A 99 16.48 8.27 -10.48
CA LEU A 99 15.91 7.06 -11.08
C LEU A 99 16.74 5.80 -10.77
N ASP A 100 18.08 5.90 -10.86
CA ASP A 100 19.00 4.82 -10.45
C ASP A 100 18.72 4.38 -9.00
N ASN A 101 18.58 5.34 -8.08
CA ASN A 101 18.31 5.05 -6.67
C ASN A 101 16.91 4.47 -6.44
N ILE A 102 15.89 4.97 -7.13
CA ILE A 102 14.53 4.45 -7.02
C ILE A 102 14.49 3.00 -7.52
N CYS A 103 15.05 2.72 -8.71
CA CYS A 103 15.11 1.38 -9.28
C CYS A 103 15.86 0.40 -8.35
N LEU A 104 17.01 0.83 -7.80
CA LEU A 104 17.77 0.00 -6.86
C LEU A 104 16.95 -0.36 -5.61
N ARG A 105 16.24 0.61 -5.03
CA ARG A 105 15.40 0.40 -3.85
C ARG A 105 14.18 -0.47 -4.14
N ILE A 106 13.58 -0.32 -5.32
CA ILE A 106 12.50 -1.22 -5.77
C ILE A 106 13.02 -2.65 -5.78
N ASN A 107 14.10 -2.92 -6.53
CA ASN A 107 14.62 -4.28 -6.68
C ASN A 107 15.19 -4.86 -5.38
N SER A 108 15.61 -4.02 -4.43
CA SER A 108 16.05 -4.49 -3.11
C SER A 108 14.89 -4.79 -2.16
N GLY A 109 13.62 -4.64 -2.59
CA GLY A 109 12.45 -4.82 -1.75
C GLY A 109 12.30 -3.77 -0.65
N PHE A 110 12.85 -2.57 -0.83
CA PHE A 110 12.78 -1.50 0.17
C PHE A 110 11.34 -1.00 0.38
N TYR A 111 10.57 -0.93 -0.71
CA TYR A 111 9.18 -0.46 -0.68
C TYR A 111 8.23 -1.65 -0.52
N LEU A 112 7.33 -1.57 0.45
CA LEU A 112 6.32 -2.60 0.71
C LEU A 112 5.04 -2.31 -0.07
N VAL A 113 4.29 -3.36 -0.41
CA VAL A 113 2.97 -3.22 -1.02
C VAL A 113 1.96 -2.74 0.04
N ASP A 114 1.24 -1.66 -0.25
CA ASP A 114 0.09 -1.23 0.53
C ASP A 114 -1.20 -1.78 -0.13
N PRO A 115 -1.96 -2.68 0.52
CA PRO A 115 -3.15 -3.28 -0.07
C PRO A 115 -4.29 -2.27 -0.33
N ASN A 116 -4.26 -1.12 0.35
CA ASN A 116 -5.24 -0.06 0.15
C ASN A 116 -4.88 0.88 -1.01
N ASN A 117 -3.65 0.78 -1.52
CA ASN A 117 -3.13 1.66 -2.56
C ASN A 117 -2.98 0.91 -3.87
N MET A 118 -3.87 1.20 -4.81
CA MET A 118 -3.73 0.65 -6.16
C MET A 118 -2.64 1.38 -6.91
N LEU A 119 -1.85 0.65 -7.69
CA LEU A 119 -0.97 1.23 -8.69
C LEU A 119 -1.82 1.95 -9.74
N ALA A 120 -1.69 3.27 -9.83
CA ALA A 120 -2.52 4.08 -10.72
C ALA A 120 -2.29 3.74 -12.21
N ASP A 121 -1.10 3.26 -12.59
CA ASP A 121 -0.74 2.98 -13.99
C ASP A 121 -0.17 1.55 -14.19
N HIS A 122 -1.00 0.54 -13.88
CA HIS A 122 -0.69 -0.87 -14.17
C HIS A 122 -0.34 -1.09 -15.65
N LYS A 123 -0.96 -0.34 -16.56
CA LYS A 123 -0.76 -0.51 -18.00
C LYS A 123 0.66 -0.12 -18.40
N ARG A 124 1.17 1.03 -17.93
CA ARG A 124 2.53 1.48 -18.25
C ARG A 124 3.59 0.60 -17.61
N ILE A 125 3.38 0.10 -16.39
CA ILE A 125 4.30 -0.87 -15.79
C ILE A 125 4.34 -2.19 -16.58
N ASN A 126 3.18 -2.76 -16.93
CA ASN A 126 3.15 -3.99 -17.75
C ASN A 126 3.83 -3.78 -19.10
N LYS A 127 3.64 -2.60 -19.72
CA LYS A 127 4.31 -2.24 -20.97
C LYS A 127 5.83 -2.14 -20.79
N TRP A 128 6.29 -1.53 -19.70
CA TRP A 128 7.71 -1.43 -19.36
C TRP A 128 8.33 -2.83 -19.18
N LEU A 129 7.69 -3.72 -18.42
CA LEU A 129 8.13 -5.11 -18.24
C LEU A 129 8.15 -5.90 -19.55
N ALA A 130 7.18 -5.68 -20.44
CA ALA A 130 7.18 -6.29 -21.76
C ALA A 130 8.40 -5.85 -22.59
N TYR A 131 8.75 -4.55 -22.57
CA TYR A 131 9.94 -4.06 -23.25
C TYR A 131 11.24 -4.63 -22.68
N GLN A 132 11.33 -4.80 -21.36
CA GLN A 132 12.47 -5.48 -20.75
C GLN A 132 12.60 -6.93 -21.24
N ALA A 133 11.49 -7.67 -21.30
CA ALA A 133 11.50 -9.05 -21.79
C ALA A 133 11.87 -9.15 -23.27
N GLU A 134 11.43 -8.20 -24.10
CA GLU A 134 11.85 -8.10 -25.50
C GLU A 134 13.35 -7.80 -25.61
N ASP A 135 13.88 -6.88 -24.80
CA ASP A 135 15.32 -6.59 -24.78
C ASP A 135 16.15 -7.81 -24.37
N ASP A 136 15.72 -8.53 -23.34
CA ASP A 136 16.41 -9.75 -22.88
C ASP A 136 16.41 -10.83 -23.97
N ALA A 137 15.30 -10.99 -24.71
CA ALA A 137 15.21 -11.90 -25.85
C ALA A 137 16.16 -11.52 -26.99
N GLU A 138 16.45 -10.22 -27.16
CA GLU A 138 17.38 -9.69 -28.15
C GLU A 138 18.83 -9.57 -27.62
N GLY A 139 19.10 -9.99 -26.37
CA GLY A 139 20.41 -9.88 -25.74
C GLY A 139 20.83 -8.44 -25.44
N ARG A 140 19.87 -7.53 -25.34
CA ARG A 140 20.05 -6.13 -24.95
C ARG A 140 19.56 -5.93 -23.53
N SER A 141 19.96 -4.84 -22.89
CA SER A 141 19.44 -4.48 -21.59
C SER A 141 19.44 -2.97 -21.44
N GLY A 142 18.30 -2.44 -20.97
CA GLY A 142 18.21 -1.04 -20.56
C GLY A 142 18.99 -0.78 -19.27
N ARG A 143 19.17 0.51 -18.95
CA ARG A 143 19.78 0.95 -17.69
C ARG A 143 18.99 0.52 -16.47
N TRP A 144 17.67 0.62 -16.53
CA TRP A 144 16.78 0.30 -15.42
C TRP A 144 16.00 -0.96 -15.74
N GLN A 145 16.31 -2.02 -15.00
CA GLN A 145 15.62 -3.30 -15.07
C GLN A 145 14.83 -3.48 -13.77
N LEU A 146 13.51 -3.52 -13.85
CA LEU A 146 12.63 -3.84 -12.73
C LEU A 146 12.51 -5.35 -12.60
N ASP A 147 12.73 -5.85 -11.39
CA ASP A 147 12.59 -7.28 -11.08
C ASP A 147 11.10 -7.66 -11.02
N ALA A 148 10.66 -8.52 -11.95
CA ALA A 148 9.27 -8.93 -12.06
C ALA A 148 8.77 -9.70 -10.83
N ASP A 149 9.64 -10.43 -10.14
CA ASP A 149 9.27 -11.22 -8.95
C ASP A 149 8.99 -10.29 -7.77
N ILE A 150 9.74 -9.19 -7.65
CA ILE A 150 9.49 -8.14 -6.65
C ILE A 150 8.15 -7.45 -6.91
N LEU A 151 7.78 -7.26 -8.19
CA LEU A 151 6.53 -6.58 -8.56
C LEU A 151 5.31 -7.49 -8.54
N GLU A 152 5.50 -8.81 -8.56
CA GLU A 152 4.44 -9.82 -8.64
C GLU A 152 3.30 -9.59 -7.63
N PRO A 153 3.55 -9.33 -6.33
CA PRO A 153 2.47 -9.16 -5.35
C PRO A 153 1.56 -7.96 -5.66
N LEU A 154 2.12 -6.91 -6.25
CA LEU A 154 1.37 -5.72 -6.67
C LEU A 154 0.60 -5.99 -7.97
N LEU A 155 1.23 -6.67 -8.94
CA LEU A 155 0.62 -6.91 -10.26
C LEU A 155 -0.50 -7.94 -10.21
N LYS A 156 -0.36 -9.00 -9.41
CA LYS A 156 -1.37 -10.04 -9.24
C LYS A 156 -2.41 -9.70 -8.17
N ASN A 157 -2.25 -8.55 -7.50
CA ASN A 157 -3.13 -8.07 -6.43
C ASN A 157 -3.30 -9.10 -5.29
N THR A 158 -2.28 -9.93 -5.07
CA THR A 158 -2.36 -11.15 -4.24
C THR A 158 -2.49 -10.86 -2.75
N LEU A 159 -2.26 -9.62 -2.34
CA LEU A 159 -2.30 -9.17 -0.94
C LEU A 159 -3.62 -8.50 -0.56
N ARG A 160 -4.59 -8.43 -1.48
CA ARG A 160 -5.92 -7.96 -1.13
C ARG A 160 -6.65 -8.99 -0.29
N ILE A 161 -6.95 -8.61 0.94
CA ILE A 161 -7.97 -9.27 1.74
C ILE A 161 -9.30 -8.72 1.24
N GLU A 162 -10.01 -9.49 0.43
CA GLU A 162 -11.42 -9.21 0.15
C GLU A 162 -12.19 -9.33 1.47
N VAL A 163 -12.56 -8.19 2.07
CA VAL A 163 -13.52 -8.19 3.17
C VAL A 163 -14.87 -8.51 2.54
N PRO A 164 -15.52 -9.66 2.85
CA PRO A 164 -16.82 -9.97 2.28
C PRO A 164 -17.81 -8.85 2.63
N GLU A 165 -18.53 -8.35 1.62
CA GLU A 165 -19.54 -7.26 1.75
C GLU A 165 -20.66 -7.59 2.77
N GLU A 166 -20.74 -8.83 3.26
CA GLU A 166 -21.71 -9.28 4.27
C GLU A 166 -21.46 -8.71 5.68
N GLN A 167 -20.31 -8.09 5.96
CA GLN A 167 -20.00 -7.50 7.28
C GLN A 167 -20.29 -5.99 7.40
N LYS A 168 -20.99 -5.38 6.43
CA LYS A 168 -21.59 -4.03 6.59
C LYS A 168 -22.90 -4.01 7.40
N LYS A 169 -23.32 -5.14 7.99
CA LYS A 169 -24.35 -5.13 9.04
C LYS A 169 -23.68 -5.02 10.39
N ASN A 170 -23.98 -3.93 11.09
CA ASN A 170 -23.66 -3.60 12.48
C ASN A 170 -23.57 -4.83 13.41
N HIS A 171 -22.43 -5.52 13.42
CA HIS A 171 -22.10 -6.48 14.47
C HIS A 171 -20.99 -5.84 15.29
N SER A 172 -21.39 -5.34 16.45
CA SER A 172 -20.47 -4.78 17.43
C SER A 172 -19.51 -5.88 17.86
N LEU A 173 -18.20 -5.66 17.77
CA LEU A 173 -17.13 -6.62 18.10
C LEU A 173 -17.30 -7.26 19.49
N LEU A 174 -18.00 -6.59 20.40
CA LEU A 174 -18.36 -7.14 21.72
C LEU A 174 -19.31 -8.34 21.64
N TYR A 175 -20.20 -8.36 20.64
CA TYR A 175 -21.13 -9.47 20.42
C TYR A 175 -20.39 -10.73 19.97
N ASP A 176 -19.37 -10.61 19.12
CA ASP A 176 -18.61 -11.77 18.62
C ASP A 176 -17.74 -12.41 19.71
N ILE A 177 -17.18 -11.59 20.61
CA ILE A 177 -16.41 -12.09 21.76
C ILE A 177 -17.31 -12.81 22.78
N LEU A 178 -18.55 -12.34 22.97
CA LEU A 178 -19.47 -12.87 23.97
C LEU A 178 -20.42 -13.95 23.43
N SER A 179 -20.53 -14.12 22.11
CA SER A 179 -21.40 -15.09 21.46
C SER A 179 -21.23 -16.53 21.96
N PRO A 180 -20.00 -17.05 22.16
CA PRO A 180 -19.82 -18.42 22.66
C PRO A 180 -20.36 -18.62 24.09
N ALA A 181 -20.37 -17.57 24.92
CA ALA A 181 -20.86 -17.64 26.29
C ALA A 181 -22.38 -17.49 26.38
N ILE A 182 -22.99 -16.70 25.48
CA ILE A 182 -24.44 -16.54 25.40
C ILE A 182 -25.08 -17.85 24.89
N ASP A 183 -24.47 -18.49 23.90
CA ASP A 183 -24.99 -19.74 23.31
C ASP A 183 -24.87 -20.95 24.25
N LEU A 184 -23.92 -20.91 25.20
CA LEU A 184 -23.83 -21.89 26.29
C LEU A 184 -24.87 -21.66 27.40
N ALA A 185 -25.32 -20.42 27.60
CA ALA A 185 -26.31 -20.08 28.62
C ALA A 185 -27.73 -20.45 28.19
N THR A 186 -28.04 -20.38 26.89
CA THR A 186 -29.34 -20.77 26.33
C THR A 186 -29.51 -22.29 26.20
N LYS A 187 -28.42 -23.04 25.94
CA LYS A 187 -28.47 -24.51 25.88
C LYS A 187 -28.72 -25.19 27.24
N ARG A 188 -28.42 -24.53 28.35
CA ARG A 188 -28.64 -25.09 29.71
C ARG A 188 -30.09 -25.03 30.20
N VAL A 189 -31.00 -24.38 29.47
CA VAL A 189 -32.39 -24.17 29.92
C VAL A 189 -33.38 -25.15 29.26
N ILE A 190 -32.96 -26.00 28.31
CA ILE A 190 -33.86 -26.91 27.56
C ILE A 190 -33.73 -28.39 27.97
N GLU A 191 -32.72 -28.76 28.78
CA GLU A 191 -32.61 -30.12 29.33
C GLU A 191 -32.98 -30.14 30.82
N ASP A 192 -34.26 -29.89 31.13
CA ASP A 192 -34.86 -30.29 32.40
C ASP A 192 -36.41 -30.41 32.25
N GLU A 193 -36.85 -31.28 31.32
CA GLU A 193 -38.19 -31.87 31.40
C GLU A 193 -38.06 -33.31 31.92
N PRO A 194 -38.56 -33.64 33.12
CA PRO A 194 -38.57 -35.02 33.60
C PRO A 194 -39.64 -35.85 32.88
N GLU A 195 -39.26 -37.03 32.40
CA GLU A 195 -40.14 -38.05 31.83
C GLU A 195 -41.34 -38.39 32.75
N PRO A 196 -42.54 -38.65 32.19
CA PRO A 196 -43.67 -39.14 32.98
C PRO A 196 -43.47 -40.60 33.41
N ALA A 197 -43.46 -40.82 34.72
CA ALA A 197 -43.36 -42.12 35.36
C ALA A 197 -44.49 -43.09 34.92
N LYS A 198 -44.11 -44.23 34.32
CA LYS A 198 -44.94 -45.42 34.21
C LYS A 198 -44.93 -46.17 35.55
N GLY A 199 -46.12 -46.48 36.05
CA GLY A 199 -46.36 -46.96 37.42
C GLY A 199 -45.81 -48.35 37.78
N GLN A 200 -45.68 -48.55 39.10
CA GLN A 200 -45.70 -49.84 39.79
C GLN A 200 -47.10 -49.92 40.45
N SER A 201 -48.02 -50.81 40.08
CA SER A 201 -48.06 -52.27 40.21
C SER A 201 -48.00 -52.75 41.67
N LEU A 202 -49.12 -53.22 42.22
CA LEU A 202 -49.40 -54.66 42.42
C LEU A 202 -50.53 -54.92 43.44
N ALA A 203 -51.46 -55.78 43.02
CA ALA A 203 -52.04 -56.92 43.76
C ALA A 203 -52.46 -56.78 45.24
N THR A 204 -53.79 -56.77 45.43
CA THR A 204 -54.60 -57.67 46.31
C THR A 204 -54.08 -58.09 47.69
N ARG A 205 -54.93 -57.92 48.72
CA ARG A 205 -55.52 -59.06 49.48
C ARG A 205 -56.69 -58.66 50.42
N SER A 206 -57.78 -59.44 50.30
CA SER A 206 -58.59 -60.05 51.39
C SER A 206 -59.42 -59.18 52.33
N SER A 207 -60.75 -59.15 52.14
CA SER A 207 -61.71 -60.03 52.87
C SER A 207 -63.02 -60.10 52.11
#